data_AF-A0AAW0AFT1-F1
#
_entry.id   AF-A0AAW0AFT1-F1
#
_cell.length_a   1.000
_cell.length_b   1.000
_cell.length_c   1.000
_cell.angle_alpha   90.00
_cell.angle_beta   90.00
_cell.angle_gamma   90.00
#
_symmetry.space_group_name_H-M   'P 1'
#
loop_
_entity.id
_entity.type
_entity.pdbx_description
1 polymer ?
#
loop_
_entity_poly.entity_id
_entity_poly.type
_entity_poly.pdbx_seq_one_letter_code
_entity_poly.pdbx_strand_id
1 'polypeptide(L)'
;MDMGQWLFCSATILKLKKQNFAYPFLRPVDYVMLCLPQYPSIVRNPMDLSTIERKLESSNPEHLDSNPDHPRYLNVDEYIADVRLMVNNCLLFNGPENPVSGMAKRLEEAFDEEIKNIPAPGEVWRWSNCCSGSCSLTL
;
A
#
# COMPACT_ATOMS: atom_id res chain seq x y z
N MET A 1 5.82 14.26 0.44
CA MET A 1 6.56 13.01 0.61
C MET A 1 7.92 13.27 0.00
N ASP A 2 8.99 13.14 0.78
CA ASP A 2 10.35 13.34 0.26
C ASP A 2 10.90 12.05 -0.37
N MET A 3 12.13 12.13 -0.91
CA MET A 3 12.76 11.00 -1.59
C MET A 3 12.96 9.78 -0.68
N GLY A 4 13.38 9.99 0.58
CA GLY A 4 13.61 8.90 1.51
C GLY A 4 12.32 8.16 1.84
N GLN A 5 11.25 8.91 2.10
CA GLN A 5 9.92 8.37 2.33
C GLN A 5 9.35 7.67 1.10
N TRP A 6 9.52 8.26 -0.09
CA TRP A 6 9.04 7.67 -1.35
C TRP A 6 9.71 6.31 -1.64
N LEU A 7 11.03 6.22 -1.48
CA LEU A 7 11.78 4.98 -1.65
C LEU A 7 11.32 3.91 -0.65
N PHE A 8 11.16 4.31 0.62
CA PHE A 8 10.68 3.43 1.67
C PHE A 8 9.28 2.88 1.34
N CYS A 9 8.30 3.76 1.06
CA CYS A 9 6.94 3.36 0.72
C CYS A 9 6.89 2.45 -0.53
N SER A 10 7.70 2.75 -1.55
CA SER A 10 7.81 1.93 -2.76
C SER A 10 8.34 0.52 -2.45
N ALA A 11 9.39 0.42 -1.63
CA ALA A 11 9.93 -0.87 -1.19
C ALA A 11 8.92 -1.66 -0.33
N THR A 12 8.20 -0.97 0.57
CA THR A 12 7.14 -1.57 1.39
C THR A 12 6.05 -2.20 0.53
N ILE A 13 5.54 -1.52 -0.50
CA ILE A 13 4.51 -2.08 -1.39
C ILE A 13 5.03 -3.31 -2.14
N LEU A 14 6.25 -3.27 -2.66
CA LEU A 14 6.85 -4.43 -3.32
C LEU A 14 7.00 -5.63 -2.37
N LYS A 15 7.27 -5.37 -1.08
CA LYS A 15 7.34 -6.41 -0.04
C LYS A 15 5.96 -6.97 0.30
N LEU A 16 4.93 -6.12 0.44
CA LEU A 16 3.55 -6.54 0.68
C LEU A 16 3.02 -7.41 -0.47
N LYS A 17 3.26 -7.03 -1.73
CA LYS A 17 2.87 -7.80 -2.93
C LYS A 17 3.46 -9.22 -2.98
N LYS A 18 4.58 -9.46 -2.30
CA LYS A 18 5.24 -10.78 -2.24
C LYS A 18 4.69 -11.70 -1.14
N GLN A 19 3.87 -11.18 -0.24
CA GLN A 19 3.25 -12.01 0.81
C GLN A 19 2.32 -13.03 0.18
N ASN A 20 2.34 -14.27 0.68
CA ASN A 20 1.50 -15.35 0.14
C ASN A 20 -0.01 -15.10 0.30
N PHE A 21 -0.40 -14.22 1.22
CA PHE A 21 -1.78 -13.79 1.43
C PHE A 21 -2.16 -12.49 0.68
N ALA A 22 -1.27 -11.93 -0.15
CA ALA A 22 -1.56 -10.68 -0.88
C ALA A 22 -2.41 -10.86 -2.13
N TYR A 23 -2.56 -12.10 -2.65
CA TYR A 23 -3.13 -12.35 -3.97
C TYR A 23 -4.51 -11.75 -4.24
N PRO A 24 -5.48 -11.63 -3.29
CA PRO A 24 -6.76 -10.98 -3.54
C PRO A 24 -6.66 -9.47 -3.74
N PHE A 25 -5.56 -8.87 -3.30
CA PHE A 25 -5.35 -7.42 -3.22
C PHE A 25 -4.37 -6.91 -4.28
N LEU A 26 -3.83 -7.79 -5.13
CA LEU A 26 -2.83 -7.42 -6.13
C LEU A 26 -3.39 -6.55 -7.25
N ARG A 27 -4.71 -6.61 -7.50
CA ARG A 27 -5.42 -5.93 -8.58
C ARG A 27 -6.79 -5.45 -8.10
N PRO A 28 -7.41 -4.48 -8.81
CA PRO A 28 -8.78 -4.08 -8.51
C PRO A 28 -9.72 -5.29 -8.50
N VAL A 29 -10.72 -5.27 -7.60
CA VAL A 29 -11.73 -6.32 -7.53
C VAL A 29 -12.57 -6.30 -8.80
N ASP A 30 -12.48 -7.37 -9.60
CA ASP A 30 -13.36 -7.60 -10.74
C ASP A 30 -14.67 -8.21 -10.26
N TYR A 31 -15.57 -7.34 -9.81
CA TYR A 31 -16.86 -7.74 -9.26
C TYR A 31 -17.80 -8.38 -10.30
N VAL A 32 -17.56 -8.18 -11.60
CA VAL A 32 -18.34 -8.84 -12.66
C VAL A 32 -17.90 -10.29 -12.79
N MET A 33 -16.58 -10.54 -12.91
CA MET A 33 -16.04 -11.90 -13.01
C MET A 33 -16.28 -12.72 -11.73
N LEU A 34 -16.32 -12.06 -10.56
CA LEU A 34 -16.60 -12.71 -9.28
C LEU A 34 -18.10 -12.85 -8.96
N CYS A 35 -18.99 -12.38 -9.84
CA CYS A 35 -20.44 -12.39 -9.62
C CYS A 35 -20.87 -11.69 -8.31
N LEU A 36 -20.29 -10.51 -8.04
CA LEU A 36 -20.55 -9.67 -6.87
C LEU A 36 -21.30 -8.38 -7.26
N PRO A 37 -22.56 -8.44 -7.73
CA PRO A 37 -23.28 -7.27 -8.26
C PRO A 37 -23.47 -6.14 -7.25
N GLN A 38 -23.44 -6.45 -5.95
CA GLN A 38 -23.58 -5.51 -4.85
C GLN A 38 -22.25 -4.83 -4.44
N TYR A 39 -21.11 -5.26 -4.99
CA TYR A 39 -19.81 -4.67 -4.66
C TYR A 39 -19.75 -3.14 -4.87
N PRO A 40 -20.12 -2.58 -6.03
CA PRO A 40 -20.03 -1.14 -6.25
C PRO A 40 -21.00 -0.31 -5.40
N SER A 41 -22.06 -0.91 -4.83
CA SER A 41 -22.99 -0.21 -3.94
C SER A 41 -22.54 -0.20 -2.48
N ILE A 42 -21.72 -1.17 -2.08
CA ILE A 42 -21.15 -1.30 -0.73
C ILE A 42 -19.77 -0.62 -0.66
N VAL A 43 -18.86 -0.99 -1.56
CA VAL A 43 -17.51 -0.44 -1.64
C VAL A 43 -17.49 0.74 -2.59
N ARG A 44 -17.52 1.94 -2.02
CA ARG A 44 -17.64 3.20 -2.79
C ARG A 44 -16.34 3.70 -3.37
N ASN A 45 -15.22 3.45 -2.69
CA ASN A 45 -13.89 3.85 -3.12
C ASN A 45 -12.98 2.62 -3.16
N PRO A 46 -13.02 1.81 -4.24
CA PRO A 46 -12.17 0.63 -4.37
C PRO A 46 -10.68 1.00 -4.28
N MET A 47 -9.89 0.12 -3.67
CA MET A 47 -8.44 0.28 -3.58
C MET A 47 -7.76 -1.09 -3.61
N ASP A 48 -6.56 -1.15 -4.18
CA ASP A 48 -5.74 -2.35 -4.34
C ASP A 48 -4.25 -1.99 -4.43
N LEU A 49 -3.36 -2.97 -4.23
CA LEU A 49 -1.92 -2.76 -4.21
C LEU A 49 -1.35 -2.22 -5.53
N SER A 50 -1.93 -2.57 -6.69
CA SER A 50 -1.45 -2.03 -7.97
C SER A 50 -1.88 -0.59 -8.21
N THR A 51 -3.03 -0.18 -7.65
CA THR A 51 -3.45 1.22 -7.65
C THR A 51 -2.57 2.04 -6.71
N ILE A 52 -2.26 1.53 -5.52
CA ILE A 52 -1.35 2.19 -4.56
C ILE A 52 0.06 2.34 -5.16
N GLU A 53 0.59 1.30 -5.80
CA GLU A 53 1.89 1.32 -6.49
C GLU A 53 1.92 2.38 -7.59
N ARG A 54 0.91 2.43 -8.46
CA ARG A 54 0.81 3.47 -9.51
C ARG A 54 0.75 4.88 -8.93
N LYS A 55 0.01 5.08 -7.84
CA LYS A 55 -0.01 6.38 -7.15
C LYS A 55 1.36 6.75 -6.60
N LEU A 56 2.12 5.80 -6.05
CA LEU A 56 3.51 6.03 -5.62
C LEU A 56 4.40 6.39 -6.81
N GLU A 57 4.29 5.71 -7.94
CA GLU A 57 5.05 6.03 -9.17
C GLU A 57 4.82 7.49 -9.59
N SER A 58 3.57 7.96 -9.62
CA SER A 58 3.22 9.37 -9.89
C SER A 58 3.64 10.35 -8.78
N SER A 59 4.08 9.84 -7.62
CA SER A 59 4.56 10.63 -6.47
C SER A 59 6.08 10.75 -6.41
N ASN A 60 6.82 10.24 -7.41
CA ASN A 60 8.28 10.29 -7.42
C ASN A 60 8.78 11.76 -7.41
N PRO A 61 9.55 12.19 -6.38
CA PRO A 61 10.04 13.56 -6.28
C PRO A 61 11.07 13.96 -7.34
N GLU A 62 11.82 13.00 -7.91
CA GLU A 62 12.79 13.24 -8.99
C GLU A 62 12.14 13.22 -10.38
N HIS A 63 11.04 12.46 -10.51
CA HIS A 63 10.33 12.26 -11.76
C HIS A 63 8.85 12.60 -11.58
N LEU A 64 8.58 13.90 -11.43
CA LEU A 64 7.21 14.38 -11.33
C LEU A 64 6.44 14.00 -12.59
N ASP A 65 5.39 13.19 -12.40
CA ASP A 65 4.44 12.88 -13.47
C ASP A 65 3.81 14.18 -13.99
N SER A 66 4.00 14.45 -15.27
CA SER A 66 3.58 15.68 -15.93
C SER A 66 2.06 15.76 -16.14
N ASN A 67 1.33 14.66 -15.96
CA ASN A 67 -0.13 14.67 -16.00
C ASN A 67 -0.69 15.10 -14.63
N PRO A 68 -1.30 16.29 -14.51
CA PRO A 68 -1.90 16.74 -13.25
C PRO A 68 -3.10 15.89 -12.82
N ASP A 69 -3.74 15.18 -13.75
CA ASP A 69 -4.92 14.35 -13.48
C ASP A 69 -4.55 12.97 -12.91
N HIS A 70 -3.28 12.57 -12.97
CA HIS A 70 -2.83 11.33 -12.35
C HIS A 70 -2.77 11.47 -10.83
N PRO A 71 -3.50 10.61 -10.08
CA PRO A 71 -3.49 10.66 -8.62
C PRO A 71 -2.10 10.39 -8.06
N ARG A 72 -1.71 11.17 -7.05
CA ARG A 72 -0.42 11.07 -6.36
C ARG A 72 -0.60 11.33 -4.87
N TYR A 73 0.40 10.95 -4.09
CA TYR A 73 0.50 11.20 -2.68
C TYR A 73 1.30 12.47 -2.42
N LEU A 74 0.70 13.42 -1.70
CA LEU A 74 1.38 14.63 -1.26
C LEU A 74 2.20 14.37 0.01
N ASN A 75 1.80 13.39 0.81
CA ASN A 75 2.41 13.02 2.08
C ASN A 75 2.24 11.51 2.34
N VAL A 76 2.93 11.02 3.37
CA VAL A 76 2.88 9.61 3.76
C VAL A 76 1.50 9.22 4.31
N ASP A 77 0.80 10.15 4.98
CA ASP A 77 -0.50 9.85 5.59
C ASP A 77 -1.56 9.47 4.55
N GLU A 78 -1.53 10.10 3.37
CA GLU A 78 -2.40 9.71 2.25
C GLU A 78 -2.09 8.30 1.72
N TYR A 79 -0.81 7.92 1.70
CA TYR A 79 -0.39 6.55 1.35
C TYR A 79 -0.87 5.53 2.39
N ILE A 80 -0.70 5.84 3.68
CA ILE A 80 -1.21 5.02 4.78
C ILE A 80 -2.73 4.88 4.66
N ALA A 81 -3.44 5.98 4.41
CA ALA A 81 -4.89 5.99 4.29
C ALA A 81 -5.40 5.06 3.19
N ASP A 82 -4.73 4.99 2.04
CA ASP A 82 -5.12 4.08 0.95
C ASP A 82 -4.87 2.60 1.30
N VAL A 83 -3.78 2.28 2.01
CA VAL A 83 -3.56 0.91 2.52
C VAL A 83 -4.66 0.53 3.50
N ARG A 84 -5.04 1.42 4.43
CA ARG A 84 -6.17 1.20 5.36
C ARG A 84 -7.49 1.08 4.61
N LEU A 85 -7.72 1.91 3.60
CA LEU A 85 -8.94 1.88 2.80
C LEU A 85 -9.13 0.53 2.12
N MET A 86 -8.07 -0.03 1.53
CA MET A 86 -8.09 -1.38 0.94
C MET A 86 -8.52 -2.45 1.96
N VAL A 87 -7.93 -2.43 3.15
CA VAL A 87 -8.26 -3.38 4.24
C VAL A 87 -9.70 -3.19 4.72
N ASN A 88 -10.10 -1.94 4.97
CA ASN A 88 -11.45 -1.58 5.43
C ASN A 88 -12.53 -1.96 4.41
N ASN A 89 -12.27 -1.76 3.11
CA ASN A 89 -13.18 -2.19 2.05
C ASN A 89 -13.38 -3.70 2.06
N CYS A 90 -12.29 -4.46 2.25
CA CYS A 90 -12.37 -5.92 2.37
C CYS A 90 -13.22 -6.34 3.57
N LEU A 91 -12.99 -5.75 4.74
CA LEU A 91 -13.76 -6.02 5.96
C LEU A 91 -15.23 -5.64 5.83
N LEU A 92 -15.51 -4.47 5.23
CA LEU A 92 -16.85 -3.97 5.01
C LEU A 92 -17.68 -4.91 4.12
N PHE A 93 -17.08 -5.39 3.03
CA PHE A 93 -17.80 -6.23 2.08
C PHE A 93 -17.95 -7.68 2.57
N ASN A 94 -16.88 -8.26 3.12
CA ASN A 94 -16.82 -9.70 3.41
C ASN A 94 -17.22 -10.05 4.85
N GLY A 95 -17.14 -9.10 5.78
CA GLY A 95 -17.31 -9.34 7.22
C GLY A 95 -16.04 -9.87 7.90
N PRO A 96 -15.89 -9.65 9.22
CA PRO A 96 -14.62 -9.86 9.93
C PRO A 96 -14.14 -11.31 10.02
N GLU A 97 -15.05 -12.28 9.90
CA GLU A 97 -14.80 -13.73 9.97
C GLU A 97 -14.47 -14.36 8.62
N ASN A 98 -14.57 -13.60 7.52
CA ASN A 98 -14.30 -14.13 6.20
C ASN A 98 -12.79 -14.43 6.01
N PRO A 99 -12.40 -15.54 5.37
CA PRO A 99 -11.00 -15.86 5.12
C PRO A 99 -10.23 -14.74 4.39
N VAL A 100 -10.84 -14.05 3.43
CA VAL A 100 -10.22 -12.92 2.71
C VAL A 100 -10.00 -11.74 3.65
N SER A 101 -10.92 -11.50 4.59
CA SER A 101 -10.73 -10.49 5.65
C SER A 101 -9.61 -10.86 6.62
N GLY A 102 -9.43 -12.16 6.92
CA GLY A 102 -8.26 -12.64 7.65
C GLY A 102 -6.95 -12.34 6.91
N MET A 103 -6.93 -12.51 5.60
CA MET A 103 -5.77 -12.16 4.77
C MET A 103 -5.50 -10.65 4.72
N ALA A 104 -6.55 -9.83 4.66
CA ALA A 104 -6.43 -8.37 4.72
C ALA A 104 -5.81 -7.91 6.04
N LYS A 105 -6.25 -8.47 7.18
CA LYS A 105 -5.68 -8.19 8.51
C LYS A 105 -4.21 -8.57 8.60
N ARG A 106 -3.80 -9.72 8.05
CA ARG A 106 -2.37 -10.12 8.03
C ARG A 106 -1.51 -9.20 7.16
N LEU A 107 -2.07 -8.70 6.06
CA LEU A 107 -1.42 -7.69 5.23
C LEU A 107 -1.29 -6.35 5.96
N GLU A 108 -2.32 -5.99 6.72
CA GLU A 108 -2.32 -4.81 7.59
C GLU A 108 -1.26 -4.90 8.68
N GLU A 109 -1.18 -6.02 9.39
CA GLU A 109 -0.14 -6.29 10.41
C GLU A 109 1.27 -6.21 9.81
N ALA A 110 1.48 -6.83 8.64
CA ALA A 110 2.76 -6.75 7.95
C ALA A 110 3.11 -5.31 7.56
N PHE A 111 2.13 -4.53 7.12
CA PHE A 111 2.31 -3.12 6.81
C PHE A 111 2.64 -2.29 8.06
N ASP A 112 1.98 -2.56 9.18
CA ASP A 112 2.21 -1.90 10.47
C ASP A 112 3.63 -2.09 10.97
N GLU A 113 4.19 -3.30 10.81
CA GLU A 113 5.58 -3.56 11.18
C GLU A 113 6.57 -2.81 10.29
N GLU A 114 6.30 -2.69 8.99
CA GLU A 114 7.16 -1.89 8.11
C GLU A 114 7.07 -0.40 8.48
N ILE A 115 5.87 0.18 8.53
CA ILE A 115 5.68 1.64 8.58
C ILE A 115 6.25 2.29 9.85
N LYS A 116 6.48 1.52 10.93
CA LYS A 116 7.22 1.97 12.12
C LYS A 116 8.64 2.44 11.81
N ASN A 117 9.24 1.94 10.73
CA ASN A 117 10.61 2.21 10.32
C ASN A 117 10.70 3.27 9.20
N ILE A 118 9.63 4.01 8.95
CA ILE A 118 9.66 5.07 7.95
C ILE A 118 10.68 6.15 8.33
N PRO A 119 11.52 6.63 7.39
CA PRO A 119 12.45 7.71 7.66
C PRO A 119 11.75 9.00 8.09
N ALA A 120 12.40 9.74 8.99
CA ALA A 120 11.95 11.09 9.33
C ALA A 120 12.08 12.01 8.09
N PRO A 121 11.26 13.06 7.98
CA PRO A 121 11.38 14.02 6.89
C PRO A 121 12.81 14.58 6.78
N GLY A 122 13.40 14.51 5.59
CA GLY A 122 14.75 14.98 5.29
C GLY A 122 15.89 14.02 5.67
N GLU A 123 15.59 12.83 6.21
CA GLU A 123 16.58 11.80 6.51
C GLU A 123 17.04 11.08 5.22
N VAL A 124 18.36 10.89 5.05
CA VAL A 124 18.91 10.21 3.87
C VAL A 124 18.73 8.70 4.01
N TRP A 125 17.72 8.15 3.34
CA TRP A 125 17.51 6.72 3.27
C TRP A 125 18.55 6.06 2.34
N ARG A 126 19.47 5.26 2.89
CA ARG A 126 20.50 4.56 2.11
C ARG A 126 20.03 3.15 1.71
N TRP A 127 20.10 2.86 0.41
CA TRP A 127 19.78 1.56 -0.21
C TRP A 127 20.45 0.35 0.47
N SER A 128 21.59 0.56 1.14
CA SER A 128 22.34 -0.45 1.91
C SER A 128 21.51 -1.18 2.97
N ASN A 129 20.48 -0.54 3.52
CA ASN A 129 19.67 -1.07 4.61
C ASN A 129 18.59 -2.07 4.16
N CYS A 130 18.35 -2.22 2.85
CA CYS A 130 17.34 -3.15 2.31
C CYS A 130 17.88 -4.55 1.97
N CYS A 131 19.18 -4.72 1.74
CA CYS A 131 19.75 -6.00 1.27
C CYS A 131 20.31 -6.89 2.38
N SER A 132 20.50 -6.38 3.59
CA SER A 132 20.97 -7.16 4.73
C SER A 132 19.82 -7.33 5.70
N GLY A 133 19.37 -8.57 5.92
CA GLY A 133 18.26 -8.91 6.82
C GLY A 133 18.52 -8.66 8.31
N SER A 134 19.20 -7.57 8.66
CA SER A 134 19.39 -7.08 10.01
C SER A 134 19.17 -5.58 10.02
N CYS A 135 17.95 -5.18 10.40
CA CYS A 135 17.72 -3.82 10.88
C CYS A 135 18.57 -3.59 12.13
N SER A 136 19.67 -2.85 12.00
CA SER A 136 20.27 -2.13 13.12
C SER A 136 20.59 -0.73 12.65
N LEU A 137 19.75 0.23 13.07
CA LEU A 137 20.11 1.64 13.08
C LEU A 137 21.37 1.76 13.95
N THR A 138 22.50 2.10 13.33
CA THR A 138 23.66 2.56 14.08
C THR A 138 23.70 4.06 13.92
N LEU A 139 23.60 4.76 15.05
CA LEU A 139 23.74 6.22 15.17
C LEU A 139 25.12 6.69 14.70
#